data_AF-A0A2V7SA62-F1
#
_entry.id   AF-A0A2V7SA62-F1
#
_cell.length_a   1.000
_cell.length_b   1.000
_cell.length_c   1.000
_cell.angle_alpha   90.00
_cell.angle_beta   90.00
_cell.angle_gamma   90.00
#
_symmetry.space_group_name_H-M   'P 1'
#
loop_
_entity.id
_entity.type
_entity.pdbx_description
1 polymer ?
#
loop_
_entity_poly.entity_id
_entity_poly.type
_entity_poly.pdbx_seq_one_letter_code
_entity_poly.pdbx_strand_id
1 'polypeptide(L)'
;MRRRAVVALSVGAIALATSCRSDLAGPTLRGNLARTGALLSCKPLGYDSVTQTLGPAGGVIKVSKHNLVVPAGALSTVVSITAVAPADTVNRVVFRPEGLTFGQPALLTLFYGNCKVTAQSKQVAYTSDLLAILQYVPSSDAPSAKVVTGLLSHFSNYAVAW
;
A
#
# COMPACT_ATOMS: atom_id res chain seq x y z
N MET A 1 63.48 55.12 -9.37
CA MET A 1 64.85 54.80 -8.89
C MET A 1 64.76 54.23 -7.47
N ARG A 2 65.52 53.16 -7.18
CA ARG A 2 65.95 52.61 -5.86
C ARG A 2 64.84 52.15 -4.87
N ARG A 3 64.56 50.85 -4.64
CA ARG A 3 65.30 49.70 -4.01
C ARG A 3 65.60 49.83 -2.49
N ARG A 4 65.07 48.82 -1.77
CA ARG A 4 65.47 48.17 -0.48
C ARG A 4 64.95 48.82 0.82
N ALA A 5 64.66 48.14 1.94
CA ALA A 5 64.35 46.75 2.37
C ALA A 5 64.26 46.78 3.92
N VAL A 6 63.91 45.65 4.57
CA VAL A 6 64.00 45.30 6.02
C VAL A 6 62.67 45.51 6.81
N VAL A 7 61.82 44.49 7.01
CA VAL A 7 61.88 43.26 7.85
C VAL A 7 61.78 43.54 9.35
N ALA A 8 60.65 43.13 9.95
CA ALA A 8 60.59 42.68 11.34
C ALA A 8 59.58 41.52 11.45
N LEU A 9 60.09 40.35 11.82
CA LEU A 9 59.33 39.15 12.14
C LEU A 9 58.62 39.32 13.49
N SER A 10 57.40 38.78 13.61
CA SER A 10 57.01 38.08 14.84
C SER A 10 55.99 36.99 14.52
N VAL A 11 56.41 35.77 14.87
CA VAL A 11 55.76 34.48 14.75
C VAL A 11 54.56 34.38 15.71
N GLY A 12 53.49 33.72 15.29
CA GLY A 12 52.40 33.32 16.18
C GLY A 12 51.37 32.46 15.46
N ALA A 13 51.58 31.15 15.48
CA ALA A 13 50.75 30.15 14.83
C ALA A 13 49.43 29.90 15.59
N ILE A 14 48.30 29.85 14.88
CA ILE A 14 47.16 29.02 15.25
C ILE A 14 46.59 28.39 13.97
N ALA A 15 46.82 27.09 13.82
CA ALA A 15 46.06 26.24 12.92
C ALA A 15 44.79 25.79 13.65
N LEU A 16 43.62 25.83 12.99
CA LEU A 16 42.57 24.81 13.16
C LEU A 16 41.66 24.82 11.93
N ALA A 17 41.39 23.61 11.46
CA ALA A 17 40.76 23.27 10.21
C ALA A 17 39.23 23.44 10.24
N THR A 18 38.67 23.72 9.05
CA THR A 18 37.43 23.18 8.49
C THR A 18 36.21 22.96 9.41
N SER A 19 35.13 23.71 9.17
CA SER A 19 33.92 23.12 8.58
C SER A 19 32.90 24.22 8.27
N CYS A 20 32.49 24.33 6.99
CA CYS A 20 31.18 24.90 6.67
C CYS A 20 30.12 23.97 7.27
N ARG A 21 29.50 24.36 8.38
CA ARG A 21 28.24 23.74 8.79
C ARG A 21 27.13 24.45 8.01
N SER A 22 26.83 23.91 6.85
CA SER A 22 25.55 24.17 6.19
C SER A 22 24.49 23.48 7.06
N ASP A 23 23.76 24.28 7.85
CA ASP A 23 22.53 23.83 8.50
C ASP A 23 21.48 23.54 7.41
N LEU A 24 21.59 22.38 6.76
CA LEU A 24 20.45 21.75 6.11
C LEU A 24 19.55 21.23 7.23
N ALA A 25 18.67 22.10 7.72
CA ALA A 25 17.43 21.67 8.32
C ALA A 25 16.63 20.93 7.23
N GLY A 26 16.92 19.65 7.08
CA GLY A 26 16.11 18.76 6.27
C GLY A 26 14.68 18.76 6.81
N PRO A 27 13.66 18.65 5.95
CA PRO A 27 12.29 18.53 6.41
C PRO A 27 12.22 17.30 7.32
N THR A 28 11.79 17.52 8.57
CA THR A 28 11.41 16.43 9.46
C THR A 28 10.23 15.74 8.80
N LEU A 29 10.52 14.70 8.02
CA LEU A 29 9.54 13.69 7.68
C LEU A 29 9.08 13.10 9.01
N ARG A 30 7.99 13.65 9.54
CA ARG A 30 7.07 12.92 10.39
C ARG A 30 6.56 11.77 9.53
N GLY A 31 7.40 10.74 9.41
CA GLY A 31 6.96 9.44 8.98
C GLY A 31 5.84 9.09 9.95
N ASN A 32 4.61 9.06 9.44
CA ASN A 32 3.57 8.28 10.06
C ASN A 32 4.23 6.97 10.45
N LEU A 33 4.26 6.65 11.75
CA LEU A 33 4.64 5.33 12.22
C LEU A 33 3.84 4.36 11.36
N ALA A 34 4.50 3.77 10.37
CA ALA A 34 3.92 2.74 9.57
C ALA A 34 3.51 1.71 10.61
N ARG A 35 2.20 1.52 10.79
CA ARG A 35 1.69 0.34 11.48
C ARG A 35 2.48 -0.80 10.85
N THR A 36 3.34 -1.45 11.63
CA THR A 36 4.10 -2.62 11.21
C THR A 36 3.10 -3.77 11.10
N GLY A 37 2.11 -3.63 10.23
CA GLY A 37 1.23 -4.72 9.90
C GLY A 37 1.91 -5.51 8.80
N ALA A 38 1.92 -6.82 8.99
CA ALA A 38 2.36 -7.76 7.99
C ALA A 38 1.14 -8.24 7.20
N LEU A 39 1.37 -8.79 6.01
CA LEU A 39 0.35 -9.60 5.36
C LEU A 39 0.10 -10.87 6.17
N LEU A 40 -1.13 -11.37 6.11
CA LEU A 40 -1.55 -12.53 6.85
C LEU A 40 -1.03 -13.81 6.17
N SER A 41 -0.31 -14.64 6.92
CA SER A 41 0.17 -15.94 6.42
C SER A 41 -0.97 -16.97 6.39
N CYS A 42 -1.17 -17.58 5.23
CA CYS A 42 -2.29 -18.44 4.91
C CYS A 42 -1.85 -19.74 4.26
N LYS A 43 -2.63 -20.80 4.47
CA LYS A 43 -2.52 -22.01 3.66
C LYS A 43 -3.06 -21.71 2.25
N PRO A 44 -2.33 -22.00 1.17
CA PRO A 44 -2.80 -21.70 -0.18
C PRO A 44 -4.18 -22.29 -0.49
N LEU A 45 -5.03 -21.48 -1.11
CA LEU A 45 -6.26 -21.92 -1.76
C LEU A 45 -5.99 -22.21 -3.25
N GLY A 46 -6.94 -22.84 -3.93
CA GLY A 46 -6.85 -23.03 -5.38
C GLY A 46 -6.91 -21.69 -6.13
N TYR A 47 -6.21 -21.63 -7.28
CA TYR A 47 -6.32 -20.51 -8.21
C TYR A 47 -7.77 -20.37 -8.71
N ASP A 48 -8.26 -19.14 -8.77
CA ASP A 48 -9.53 -18.83 -9.42
C ASP A 48 -9.47 -17.48 -10.14
N SER A 49 -10.25 -17.33 -11.21
CA SER A 49 -10.32 -16.10 -11.99
C SER A 49 -11.69 -15.96 -12.64
N VAL A 50 -12.27 -14.77 -12.55
CA VAL A 50 -13.54 -14.41 -13.18
C VAL A 50 -13.38 -13.11 -13.95
N THR A 51 -13.95 -13.07 -15.16
CA THR A 51 -14.12 -11.84 -15.93
C THR A 51 -15.60 -11.51 -16.06
N GLN A 52 -15.99 -10.29 -15.72
CA GLN A 52 -17.36 -9.81 -15.79
C GLN A 52 -17.41 -8.36 -16.26
N THR A 53 -18.35 -8.07 -17.16
CA THR A 53 -18.61 -6.71 -17.63
C THR A 53 -19.63 -6.03 -16.72
N LEU A 54 -19.22 -4.94 -16.06
CA LEU A 54 -20.10 -4.13 -15.20
C LEU A 54 -20.17 -2.70 -15.73
N GLY A 55 -21.30 -2.02 -15.50
CA GLY A 55 -21.49 -0.63 -15.88
C GLY A 55 -22.05 0.20 -14.72
N PRO A 56 -22.71 1.33 -15.02
CA PRO A 56 -23.27 2.21 -13.99
C PRO A 56 -24.30 1.56 -13.05
N ALA A 57 -24.91 0.45 -13.44
CA ALA A 57 -25.79 -0.32 -12.56
C ALA A 57 -25.06 -0.99 -11.38
N GLY A 58 -23.72 -1.09 -11.44
CA GLY A 58 -22.93 -1.84 -10.47
C GLY A 58 -23.07 -3.35 -10.64
N GLY A 59 -22.71 -4.10 -9.61
CA GLY A 59 -22.81 -5.55 -9.60
C GLY A 59 -21.95 -6.21 -8.53
N VAL A 60 -21.91 -7.54 -8.56
CA VAL A 60 -21.11 -8.34 -7.62
C VAL A 60 -20.24 -9.30 -8.42
N ILE A 61 -18.93 -9.28 -8.14
CA ILE A 61 -17.96 -10.24 -8.67
C ILE A 61 -17.56 -11.16 -7.53
N LYS A 62 -17.70 -12.47 -7.74
CA LYS A 62 -17.25 -13.50 -6.82
C LYS A 62 -16.05 -14.21 -7.43
N VAL A 63 -14.98 -14.36 -6.65
CA VAL A 63 -13.77 -15.10 -7.05
C VAL A 63 -13.26 -15.87 -5.85
N SER A 64 -13.17 -17.19 -5.97
CA SER A 64 -12.88 -18.11 -4.88
C SER A 64 -13.81 -17.87 -3.69
N LYS A 65 -13.28 -17.49 -2.52
CA LYS A 65 -14.03 -17.13 -1.31
C LYS A 65 -14.11 -15.63 -1.07
N HIS A 66 -13.75 -14.82 -2.07
CA HIS A 66 -13.72 -13.38 -2.02
C HIS A 66 -14.88 -12.79 -2.82
N ASN A 67 -15.33 -11.60 -2.45
CA ASN A 67 -16.33 -10.88 -3.23
C ASN A 67 -15.98 -9.39 -3.35
N LEU A 68 -16.29 -8.82 -4.51
CA LEU A 68 -16.29 -7.39 -4.76
C LEU A 68 -17.72 -6.96 -5.05
N VAL A 69 -18.27 -6.04 -4.26
CA VAL A 69 -19.55 -5.39 -4.52
C VAL A 69 -19.26 -3.99 -5.05
N VAL A 70 -19.62 -3.76 -6.30
CA VAL A 70 -19.55 -2.46 -6.96
C VAL A 70 -20.94 -1.82 -6.87
N PRO A 71 -21.13 -0.74 -6.10
CA PRO A 71 -22.45 -0.12 -5.99
C PRO A 71 -22.85 0.57 -7.29
N ALA A 72 -24.16 0.80 -7.46
CA ALA A 72 -24.66 1.60 -8.58
C ALA A 72 -24.05 3.02 -8.55
N GLY A 73 -23.67 3.53 -9.71
CA GLY A 73 -23.00 4.83 -9.86
C GLY A 73 -21.50 4.82 -9.55
N ALA A 74 -20.92 3.70 -9.08
CA ALA A 74 -19.48 3.60 -8.85
C ALA A 74 -18.66 3.62 -10.14
N LEU A 75 -19.23 3.11 -11.24
CA LEU A 75 -18.63 3.14 -12.57
C LEU A 75 -19.42 4.12 -13.45
N SER A 76 -18.72 5.01 -14.16
CA SER A 76 -19.36 5.95 -15.10
C SER A 76 -19.65 5.32 -16.47
N THR A 77 -18.96 4.25 -16.81
CA THR A 77 -19.05 3.54 -18.10
C THR A 77 -19.04 2.04 -17.89
N VAL A 78 -19.33 1.30 -18.96
CA VAL A 78 -19.23 -0.15 -18.99
C VAL A 78 -17.75 -0.55 -19.07
N VAL A 79 -17.31 -1.43 -18.17
CA VAL A 79 -15.93 -1.92 -18.06
C VAL A 79 -15.90 -3.43 -17.91
N SER A 80 -15.02 -4.09 -18.67
CA SER A 80 -14.69 -5.51 -18.47
C SER A 80 -13.69 -5.64 -17.33
N ILE A 81 -14.11 -6.28 -16.25
CA ILE A 81 -13.33 -6.45 -15.03
C ILE A 81 -12.88 -7.89 -14.91
N THR A 82 -11.59 -8.10 -14.66
CA THR A 82 -11.04 -9.41 -14.29
C THR A 82 -10.60 -9.39 -12.83
N ALA A 83 -11.08 -10.36 -12.05
CA ALA A 83 -10.65 -10.60 -10.69
C ALA A 83 -9.94 -11.96 -10.62
N VAL A 84 -8.70 -11.96 -10.11
CA VAL A 84 -7.87 -13.17 -9.97
C VAL A 84 -7.56 -13.39 -8.50
N ALA A 85 -7.80 -14.59 -7.99
CA ALA A 85 -7.35 -15.08 -6.70
C ALA A 85 -6.22 -16.10 -6.92
N PRO A 86 -4.94 -15.71 -6.81
CA PRO A 86 -3.83 -16.62 -7.02
C PRO A 86 -3.72 -17.69 -5.92
N ALA A 87 -3.15 -18.84 -6.26
CA ALA A 87 -2.72 -19.83 -5.27
C ALA A 87 -1.43 -19.38 -4.60
N ASP A 88 -1.54 -18.72 -3.45
CA ASP A 88 -0.41 -18.06 -2.77
C ASP A 88 -0.46 -18.29 -1.25
N THR A 89 0.60 -17.90 -0.55
CA THR A 89 0.72 -17.97 0.92
C THR A 89 0.03 -16.81 1.64
N VAL A 90 -0.60 -15.91 0.89
CA VAL A 90 -1.43 -14.81 1.39
C VAL A 90 -2.76 -14.84 0.65
N ASN A 91 -3.84 -14.52 1.34
CA ASN A 91 -5.13 -14.35 0.68
C ASN A 91 -5.19 -12.97 0.03
N ARG A 92 -5.22 -12.95 -1.31
CA ARG A 92 -5.25 -11.72 -2.10
C ARG A 92 -6.15 -11.85 -3.33
N VAL A 93 -6.59 -10.70 -3.83
CA VAL A 93 -7.28 -10.58 -5.12
C VAL A 93 -6.59 -9.49 -5.95
N VAL A 94 -6.36 -9.82 -7.21
CA VAL A 94 -5.76 -8.96 -8.23
C VAL A 94 -6.88 -8.53 -9.16
N PHE A 95 -7.17 -7.24 -9.22
CA PHE A 95 -8.20 -6.69 -10.11
C PHE A 95 -7.59 -6.00 -11.32
N ARG A 96 -8.19 -6.20 -12.49
CA ARG A 96 -7.84 -5.56 -13.76
C ARG A 96 -9.08 -4.99 -14.44
N PRO A 97 -8.97 -3.88 -15.21
CA PRO A 97 -7.75 -3.10 -15.46
C PRO A 97 -7.27 -2.37 -14.21
N GLU A 98 -5.95 -2.22 -14.06
CA GLU A 98 -5.37 -1.52 -12.92
C GLU A 98 -5.63 0.00 -13.00
N GLY A 99 -5.78 0.65 -11.85
CA GLY A 99 -5.90 2.10 -11.76
C GLY A 99 -7.28 2.65 -12.12
N LEU A 100 -8.23 1.82 -12.56
CA LEU A 100 -9.62 2.25 -12.71
C LEU A 100 -10.14 2.76 -11.35
N THR A 101 -10.65 3.97 -11.30
CA THR A 101 -11.15 4.59 -10.06
C THR A 101 -12.66 4.49 -9.98
N PHE A 102 -13.19 4.28 -8.78
CA PHE A 102 -14.63 4.34 -8.55
C PHE A 102 -15.08 5.74 -8.16
N GLY A 103 -16.23 6.19 -8.69
CA GLY A 103 -16.89 7.42 -8.23
C GLY A 103 -17.47 7.29 -6.82
N GLN A 104 -17.75 6.06 -6.38
CA GLN A 104 -18.16 5.70 -5.02
C GLN A 104 -17.42 4.43 -4.58
N PRO A 105 -16.97 4.30 -3.32
CA PRO A 105 -16.16 3.16 -2.92
C PRO A 105 -16.86 1.81 -3.13
N ALA A 106 -16.13 0.85 -3.69
CA ALA A 106 -16.57 -0.54 -3.77
C ALA A 106 -16.23 -1.30 -2.48
N LEU A 107 -16.98 -2.36 -2.17
CA LEU A 107 -16.76 -3.20 -0.98
C LEU A 107 -16.06 -4.49 -1.38
N LEU A 108 -14.83 -4.70 -0.92
CA LEU A 108 -14.11 -5.97 -1.07
C LEU A 108 -14.18 -6.75 0.22
N THR A 109 -14.77 -7.94 0.20
CA THR A 109 -14.71 -8.88 1.32
C THR A 109 -13.68 -9.96 1.05
N LEU A 110 -12.66 -10.04 1.89
CA LEU A 110 -11.64 -11.07 1.84
C LEU A 110 -11.84 -12.11 2.95
N PHE A 111 -12.00 -13.38 2.57
CA PHE A 111 -11.93 -14.51 3.49
C PHE A 111 -10.51 -14.72 4.01
N TYR A 112 -10.36 -15.13 5.26
CA TYR A 112 -9.07 -15.48 5.89
C TYR A 112 -9.14 -16.70 6.81
N GLY A 113 -10.19 -17.53 6.73
CA GLY A 113 -10.35 -18.70 7.60
C GLY A 113 -9.30 -19.81 7.39
N ASN A 114 -8.53 -19.76 6.31
CA ASN A 114 -7.37 -20.61 6.03
C ASN A 114 -6.03 -20.02 6.55
N CYS A 115 -6.07 -18.93 7.31
CA CYS A 115 -4.90 -18.20 7.77
C CYS A 115 -4.59 -18.42 9.25
N LYS A 116 -3.32 -18.21 9.62
CA LYS A 116 -2.91 -18.20 11.02
C LYS A 116 -3.37 -16.90 11.66
N VAL A 117 -4.47 -16.96 12.40
CA VAL A 117 -5.09 -15.79 13.04
C VAL A 117 -4.64 -15.62 14.49
N THR A 118 -4.50 -14.36 14.91
CA THR A 118 -4.20 -13.86 16.26
C THR A 118 -5.32 -12.87 16.62
N ALA A 119 -5.31 -12.37 17.86
CA ALA A 119 -6.34 -11.48 18.39
C ALA A 119 -6.42 -10.10 17.69
N GLN A 120 -5.39 -9.70 16.94
CA GLN A 120 -5.38 -8.42 16.21
C GLN A 120 -6.44 -8.40 15.11
N SER A 121 -7.20 -7.31 15.00
CA SER A 121 -8.17 -7.10 13.93
C SER A 121 -7.50 -7.11 12.56
N LYS A 122 -8.15 -7.73 11.57
CA LYS A 122 -7.65 -7.74 10.20
C LYS A 122 -8.00 -6.46 9.45
N GLN A 123 -7.16 -6.15 8.48
CA GLN A 123 -7.37 -5.06 7.54
C GLN A 123 -7.19 -5.56 6.11
N VAL A 124 -7.77 -4.84 5.16
CA VAL A 124 -7.41 -4.97 3.75
C VAL A 124 -6.26 -4.02 3.45
N ALA A 125 -5.22 -4.52 2.79
CA ALA A 125 -4.06 -3.76 2.36
C ALA A 125 -4.02 -3.68 0.83
N TYR A 126 -3.80 -2.48 0.30
CA TYR A 126 -3.35 -2.26 -1.07
C TYR A 126 -1.86 -2.65 -1.15
N THR A 127 -1.52 -3.47 -2.14
CA THR A 127 -0.18 -4.05 -2.31
C THR A 127 0.36 -3.86 -3.72
N SER A 128 1.68 -3.88 -3.84
CA SER A 128 2.35 -4.10 -5.14
C SER A 128 2.24 -5.57 -5.59
N ASP A 129 2.64 -5.88 -6.83
CA ASP A 129 2.73 -7.27 -7.32
C ASP A 129 3.70 -8.14 -6.48
N LEU A 130 4.70 -7.50 -5.85
CA LEU A 130 5.66 -8.13 -4.94
C LEU A 130 5.17 -8.20 -3.49
N LEU A 131 3.89 -7.96 -3.23
CA LEU A 131 3.26 -8.03 -1.92
C LEU A 131 3.76 -7.00 -0.89
N ALA A 132 4.49 -5.98 -1.33
CA ALA A 132 4.78 -4.83 -0.48
C ALA A 132 3.49 -4.07 -0.20
N ILE A 133 3.17 -3.81 1.07
CA ILE A 133 2.01 -3.01 1.47
C ILE A 133 2.29 -1.54 1.12
N LEU A 134 1.41 -0.98 0.29
CA LEU A 134 1.48 0.42 -0.12
C LEU A 134 0.59 1.27 0.78
N GLN A 135 -0.59 0.75 1.14
CA GLN A 135 -1.55 1.46 1.99
C GLN A 135 -2.55 0.49 2.64
N TYR A 136 -3.01 0.80 3.85
CA TYR A 136 -4.20 0.16 4.43
C TYR A 136 -5.46 0.89 4.00
N VAL A 137 -6.48 0.14 3.58
CA VAL A 137 -7.79 0.73 3.28
C VAL A 137 -8.70 0.71 4.51
N PRO A 138 -9.64 1.66 4.63
CA PRO A 138 -10.67 1.61 5.66
C PRO A 138 -11.36 0.23 5.62
N SER A 139 -11.31 -0.48 6.74
CA SER A 139 -11.71 -1.89 6.82
C SER A 139 -12.53 -2.17 8.06
N SER A 140 -13.42 -3.16 7.98
CA SER A 140 -14.16 -3.74 9.09
C SER A 140 -13.90 -5.24 9.14
N ASP A 141 -13.45 -5.73 10.29
CA ASP A 141 -13.15 -7.15 10.51
C ASP A 141 -14.34 -7.87 11.15
N ALA A 142 -14.65 -9.08 10.68
CA ALA A 142 -15.66 -9.97 11.25
C ALA A 142 -15.01 -11.31 11.67
N PRO A 143 -14.43 -11.40 12.88
CA PRO A 143 -13.67 -12.56 13.35
C PRO A 143 -14.45 -13.87 13.44
N SER A 144 -15.76 -13.81 13.64
CA SER A 144 -16.64 -14.99 13.67
C SER A 144 -16.81 -15.61 12.29
N ALA A 145 -16.97 -14.77 11.26
CA ALA A 145 -17.11 -15.19 9.86
C ALA A 145 -15.76 -15.40 9.15
N LYS A 146 -14.65 -14.98 9.77
CA LYS A 146 -13.29 -15.03 9.20
C LYS A 146 -13.20 -14.25 7.89
N VAL A 147 -13.81 -13.06 7.86
CA VAL A 147 -13.76 -12.15 6.72
C VAL A 147 -13.41 -10.73 7.16
N VAL A 148 -12.73 -10.00 6.29
CA VAL A 148 -12.49 -8.56 6.43
C VAL A 148 -13.03 -7.85 5.21
N THR A 149 -13.74 -6.75 5.41
CA THR A 149 -14.32 -5.95 4.33
C THR A 149 -13.64 -4.59 4.25
N GLY A 150 -13.08 -4.25 3.09
CA GLY A 150 -12.41 -2.97 2.82
C GLY A 150 -13.18 -2.10 1.83
N LEU A 151 -13.04 -0.77 1.97
CA LEU A 151 -13.57 0.23 1.04
C LEU A 151 -12.52 0.60 -0.02
N LEU A 152 -12.79 0.25 -1.28
CA LEU A 152 -11.86 0.42 -2.39
C LEU A 152 -12.20 1.67 -3.20
N SER A 153 -11.21 2.53 -3.42
CA SER A 153 -11.34 3.68 -4.32
C SER A 153 -10.93 3.38 -5.76
N HIS A 154 -10.24 2.27 -6.00
CA HIS A 154 -9.73 1.91 -7.32
C HIS A 154 -9.48 0.41 -7.46
N PHE A 155 -9.10 -0.01 -8.67
CA PHE A 155 -8.71 -1.37 -9.01
C PHE A 155 -7.21 -1.53 -8.84
N SER A 156 -6.80 -2.52 -8.06
CA SER A 156 -5.40 -2.92 -7.91
C SER A 156 -5.31 -4.29 -7.20
N ASN A 157 -4.20 -4.56 -6.52
CA ASN A 157 -3.95 -5.78 -5.77
C ASN A 157 -4.25 -5.56 -4.28
N TYR A 158 -5.12 -6.38 -3.72
CA TYR A 158 -5.51 -6.27 -2.32
C TYR A 158 -5.29 -7.58 -1.58
N ALA A 159 -4.76 -7.51 -0.36
CA ALA A 159 -4.46 -8.67 0.48
C ALA A 159 -4.94 -8.46 1.91
N VAL A 160 -5.10 -9.56 2.64
CA VAL A 160 -5.42 -9.54 4.08
C VAL A 160 -4.15 -9.21 4.88
N ALA A 161 -4.28 -8.30 5.85
CA ALA A 161 -3.19 -7.84 6.73
C ALA A 161 -3.66 -7.67 8.19
N TRP A 162 -2.73 -7.29 9.07
CA TRP A 162 -2.94 -6.87 10.46
C TRP A 162 -3.03 -5.35 10.62
#